data_AF-A0A175W1M9-F1
#
_entry.id   AF-A0A175W1M9-F1
#
_cell.length_a   1.000
_cell.length_b   1.000
_cell.length_c   1.000
_cell.angle_alpha   90.00
_cell.angle_beta   90.00
_cell.angle_gamma   90.00
#
_symmetry.space_group_name_H-M   'P 1'
#
loop_
_entity.id
_entity.type
_entity.pdbx_description
1 polymer ?
#
loop_
_entity_poly.entity_id
_entity_poly.type
_entity_poly.pdbx_seq_one_letter_code
_entity_poly.pdbx_strand_id
1 'polypeptide(L)'
;MQIRLGQLHFTAVTNPEQIQTLFRSSKQLSSKPGTIFILKGLLLSPASALVHYVADNSGMAATPRKGSNIAPVDRIHFHQASAVQKFLSGKHLIYLAERYLATLDRNLDAMFDPLLPADGEWAEFPDLFKFLQTHISRAAIETVMGTKILELNPTLVDDFWDFEAKAPKFLRCVPGWLLPTANRARTRLLNTVKDWHSLANQHFDCRKTGPEDPEWEPYFGSKLIRRRQEYSLDTSWMNADARASEDMGLIFALNSNVVPSTFWFMFEAIKDVSLCRRMLDEVQACTSSETGHIDVIKLGTQPLLQSVYAETLRLRVAPGIVRVPEMDDWNLDGYRVKKGHTLIAFSRPAALNEEAWTLAGRKPTRPLEEFQAERFLVEKKTSPHESDGNTRNKAGQARKELELEFSLNGLAGCWLPYGDGQ
;
A
#
# COMPACT_ATOMS: atom_id res chain seq x y z
N MET A 1 -6.09 13.15 -22.49
CA MET A 1 -6.27 12.33 -23.71
C MET A 1 -7.40 11.32 -23.50
N GLN A 2 -8.39 11.22 -24.40
CA GLN A 2 -9.41 10.16 -24.34
C GLN A 2 -8.85 8.86 -24.91
N ILE A 3 -9.05 7.74 -24.21
CA ILE A 3 -8.51 6.42 -24.56
C ILE A 3 -9.64 5.40 -24.54
N ARG A 4 -9.65 4.56 -25.58
CA ARG A 4 -10.50 3.36 -25.67
C ARG A 4 -9.59 2.13 -25.78
N LEU A 5 -9.61 1.27 -24.76
CA LEU A 5 -8.86 0.02 -24.71
C LEU A 5 -9.82 -1.14 -24.45
N GLY A 6 -10.19 -1.85 -25.51
CA GLY A 6 -11.24 -2.87 -25.45
C GLY A 6 -12.57 -2.29 -24.95
N GLN A 7 -13.02 -2.75 -23.78
CA GLN A 7 -14.24 -2.28 -23.11
C GLN A 7 -13.99 -1.07 -22.20
N LEU A 8 -12.74 -0.68 -21.95
CA LEU A 8 -12.39 0.42 -21.06
C LEU A 8 -12.36 1.75 -21.83
N HIS A 9 -13.14 2.72 -21.38
CA HIS A 9 -13.15 4.10 -21.89
C HIS A 9 -12.82 5.04 -20.75
N PHE A 10 -11.78 5.85 -20.91
CA PHE A 10 -11.35 6.80 -19.89
C PHE A 10 -10.58 7.98 -20.49
N THR A 11 -10.42 9.04 -19.71
CA THR A 11 -9.51 10.15 -20.03
C THR A 11 -8.27 10.04 -19.15
N ALA A 12 -7.12 9.89 -19.80
CA ALA A 12 -5.82 10.02 -19.13
C ALA A 12 -5.53 11.50 -18.83
N VAL A 13 -5.23 11.80 -17.57
CA VAL A 13 -4.81 13.12 -17.07
C VAL A 13 -3.33 13.04 -16.74
N THR A 14 -2.53 13.87 -17.42
CA THR A 14 -1.06 13.83 -17.37
C THR A 14 -0.43 15.16 -16.96
N ASN A 15 -1.19 16.25 -16.99
CA ASN A 15 -0.72 17.55 -16.53
C ASN A 15 -0.66 17.56 -14.98
N PRO A 16 0.49 17.88 -14.35
CA PRO A 16 0.64 17.84 -12.89
C PRO A 16 -0.36 18.73 -12.11
N GLU A 17 -0.68 19.91 -12.62
CA GLU A 17 -1.65 20.83 -11.96
C GLU A 17 -3.07 20.26 -12.02
N GLN A 18 -3.44 19.68 -13.16
CA GLN A 18 -4.72 18.97 -13.31
C GLN A 18 -4.79 17.72 -12.42
N ILE A 19 -3.67 17.01 -12.25
CA ILE A 19 -3.56 15.89 -11.31
C ILE A 19 -3.74 16.36 -9.86
N GLN A 20 -3.11 17.47 -9.44
CA GLN A 20 -3.35 18.03 -8.12
C GLN A 20 -4.82 18.46 -7.95
N THR A 21 -5.44 18.98 -9.01
CA THR A 21 -6.85 19.41 -9.01
C THR A 21 -7.79 18.22 -8.84
N LEU A 22 -7.48 17.08 -9.47
CA LEU A 22 -8.17 15.81 -9.24
C LEU A 22 -8.19 15.43 -7.75
N PHE A 23 -7.04 15.51 -7.07
CA PHE A 23 -6.93 15.11 -5.65
C PHE A 23 -7.63 16.08 -4.70
N ARG A 24 -7.58 17.39 -4.99
CA ARG A 24 -8.30 18.40 -4.21
C ARG A 24 -9.83 18.31 -4.37
N SER A 25 -10.31 17.64 -5.42
CA SER A 25 -11.73 17.56 -5.78
C SER A 25 -12.44 16.28 -5.28
N SER A 26 -11.91 15.65 -4.23
CA SER A 26 -12.44 14.40 -3.62
C SER A 26 -13.90 14.43 -3.15
N LYS A 27 -14.48 15.63 -2.99
CA LYS A 27 -15.92 15.78 -2.68
C LYS A 27 -16.81 15.53 -3.90
N GLN A 28 -16.32 15.83 -5.10
CA GLN A 28 -17.03 15.70 -6.37
C GLN A 28 -16.63 14.44 -7.12
N LEU A 29 -15.38 14.03 -6.96
CA LEU A 29 -14.78 12.86 -7.58
C LEU A 29 -14.70 11.70 -6.60
N SER A 30 -14.80 10.48 -7.12
CA SER A 30 -14.79 9.27 -6.31
C SER A 30 -13.94 8.19 -6.96
N SER A 31 -13.29 7.36 -6.13
CA SER A 31 -12.63 6.13 -6.54
C SER A 31 -13.57 4.92 -6.61
N LYS A 32 -14.81 5.05 -6.12
CA LYS A 32 -15.80 3.96 -6.01
C LYS A 32 -15.95 3.12 -7.28
N PRO A 33 -16.05 3.70 -8.50
CA PRO A 33 -16.14 2.89 -9.71
C PRO A 33 -14.92 2.00 -9.96
N GLY A 34 -13.72 2.47 -9.57
CA GLY A 34 -12.50 1.66 -9.59
C GLY A 34 -12.56 0.51 -8.59
N THR A 35 -13.04 0.76 -7.36
CA THR A 35 -13.27 -0.29 -6.36
C THR A 35 -14.25 -1.35 -6.86
N ILE A 36 -15.38 -0.94 -7.45
CA ILE A 36 -16.39 -1.85 -8.02
C ILE A 36 -15.80 -2.65 -9.18
N PHE A 37 -14.96 -2.04 -10.01
CA PHE A 37 -14.25 -2.74 -11.09
C PHE A 37 -13.37 -3.86 -10.56
N ILE A 38 -12.60 -3.60 -9.49
CA ILE A 38 -11.75 -4.60 -8.84
C ILE A 38 -12.60 -5.69 -8.17
N LEU A 39 -13.62 -5.32 -7.39
CA LEU A 39 -14.53 -6.27 -6.73
C LEU A 39 -15.16 -7.24 -7.73
N LYS A 40 -15.71 -6.71 -8.84
CA LYS A 40 -16.34 -7.53 -9.88
C LYS A 40 -15.33 -8.34 -10.70
N GLY A 41 -14.32 -7.66 -11.24
CA GLY A 41 -13.44 -8.23 -12.26
C GLY A 41 -12.38 -9.14 -11.67
N LEU A 42 -11.73 -8.69 -10.59
CA LEU A 42 -10.60 -9.36 -9.96
C LEU A 42 -11.04 -10.28 -8.84
N LEU A 43 -11.84 -9.78 -7.89
CA LEU A 43 -12.13 -10.46 -6.61
C LEU A 43 -13.36 -11.37 -6.65
N LEU A 44 -14.11 -11.38 -7.76
CA LEU A 44 -15.30 -12.22 -7.97
C LEU A 44 -16.38 -11.98 -6.90
N SER A 45 -16.58 -10.72 -6.48
CA SER A 45 -17.67 -10.38 -5.57
C SER A 45 -19.03 -10.77 -6.18
N PRO A 46 -19.96 -11.31 -5.38
CA PRO A 46 -21.25 -11.74 -5.89
C PRO A 46 -22.08 -10.55 -6.37
N ALA A 47 -22.83 -10.75 -7.45
CA ALA A 47 -23.70 -9.72 -8.02
C ALA A 47 -24.71 -9.16 -7.01
N SER A 48 -25.20 -10.02 -6.10
CA SER A 48 -26.10 -9.64 -5.01
C SER A 48 -25.48 -8.67 -4.01
N ALA A 49 -24.16 -8.65 -3.85
CA ALA A 49 -23.47 -7.66 -3.01
C ALA A 49 -23.10 -6.40 -3.81
N LEU A 50 -22.64 -6.58 -5.06
CA LEU A 50 -22.20 -5.47 -5.93
C LEU A 50 -23.28 -4.39 -6.12
N VAL A 51 -24.56 -4.75 -6.15
CA VAL A 51 -25.66 -3.78 -6.24
C VAL A 51 -25.67 -2.79 -5.07
N HIS A 52 -25.27 -3.22 -3.86
CA HIS A 52 -25.18 -2.35 -2.68
C HIS A 52 -23.97 -1.42 -2.76
N TYR A 53 -22.81 -1.91 -3.22
CA TYR A 53 -21.65 -1.05 -3.48
C TYR A 53 -21.96 0.03 -4.52
N VAL A 54 -22.70 -0.31 -5.57
CA VAL A 54 -23.15 0.63 -6.62
C VAL A 54 -24.17 1.63 -6.04
N ALA A 55 -25.12 1.15 -5.24
CA ALA A 55 -26.17 1.98 -4.67
C ALA A 55 -25.64 2.97 -3.63
N ASP A 56 -24.57 2.66 -2.89
CA ASP A 56 -24.06 3.50 -1.82
C ASP A 56 -23.60 4.87 -2.35
N ASN A 57 -24.44 5.89 -2.18
CA ASN A 57 -24.21 7.28 -2.54
C ASN A 57 -23.80 8.15 -1.33
N SER A 58 -23.53 7.53 -0.17
CA SER A 58 -23.25 8.25 1.07
C SER A 58 -21.83 8.81 1.14
N GLY A 59 -20.89 8.24 0.38
CA GLY A 59 -19.47 8.64 0.37
C GLY A 59 -18.67 8.10 1.57
N MET A 60 -17.37 8.38 1.57
CA MET A 60 -16.41 7.84 2.55
C MET A 60 -16.27 8.66 3.85
N ALA A 61 -16.87 9.84 3.93
CA ALA A 61 -16.77 10.72 5.09
C ALA A 61 -17.69 10.29 6.24
N ALA A 62 -17.42 10.71 7.48
CA ALA A 62 -18.29 10.42 8.62
C ALA A 62 -19.72 10.91 8.41
N THR A 63 -19.87 12.15 7.90
CA THR A 63 -21.16 12.70 7.50
C THR A 63 -21.52 12.22 6.09
N PRO A 64 -22.69 11.58 5.88
CA PRO A 64 -23.16 11.22 4.55
C PRO A 64 -23.28 12.44 3.63
N ARG A 65 -23.08 12.23 2.32
CA ARG A 65 -23.38 13.25 1.30
C ARG A 65 -24.84 13.70 1.40
N LYS A 66 -25.07 14.99 1.12
CA LYS A 66 -26.43 15.56 1.07
C LYS A 66 -27.29 14.79 0.06
N GLY A 67 -28.45 14.33 0.50
CA GLY A 67 -29.38 13.53 -0.33
C GLY A 67 -29.12 12.02 -0.32
N SER A 68 -28.13 11.54 0.43
CA SER A 68 -27.93 10.10 0.63
C SER A 68 -29.14 9.45 1.29
N ASN A 69 -29.59 8.34 0.72
CA ASN A 69 -30.71 7.51 1.22
C ASN A 69 -30.23 6.17 1.83
N ILE A 70 -28.92 6.03 2.04
CA ILE A 70 -28.27 4.81 2.53
C ILE A 70 -28.32 4.75 4.05
N ALA A 71 -28.81 3.63 4.59
CA ALA A 71 -28.85 3.39 6.03
C ALA A 71 -27.42 3.32 6.60
N PRO A 72 -27.18 3.72 7.87
CA PRO A 72 -25.84 3.76 8.45
C PRO A 72 -25.04 2.44 8.33
N VAL A 73 -25.69 1.28 8.47
CA VAL A 73 -25.04 -0.03 8.34
C VAL A 73 -24.62 -0.33 6.90
N ASP A 74 -25.32 0.19 5.90
CA ASP A 74 -25.08 -0.07 4.47
C ASP A 74 -24.06 0.89 3.82
N ARG A 75 -23.48 1.81 4.60
CA ARG A 75 -22.47 2.79 4.14
C ARG A 75 -21.09 2.15 3.97
N ILE A 76 -21.00 1.14 3.11
CA ILE A 76 -19.83 0.27 2.97
C ILE A 76 -18.54 1.05 2.65
N HIS A 77 -18.60 2.08 1.81
CA HIS A 77 -17.40 2.86 1.46
C HIS A 77 -16.88 3.66 2.68
N PHE A 78 -17.79 4.14 3.53
CA PHE A 78 -17.41 4.78 4.80
C PHE A 78 -16.81 3.76 5.78
N HIS A 79 -17.42 2.59 5.95
CA HIS A 79 -16.91 1.58 6.88
C HIS A 79 -15.52 1.09 6.49
N GLN A 80 -15.27 0.85 5.21
CA GLN A 80 -13.94 0.50 4.69
C GLN A 80 -12.92 1.62 4.96
N ALA A 81 -13.24 2.85 4.56
CA ALA A 81 -12.33 3.99 4.74
C ALA A 81 -12.04 4.26 6.22
N SER A 82 -13.07 4.21 7.07
CA SER A 82 -12.95 4.45 8.50
C SER A 82 -12.12 3.37 9.19
N ALA A 83 -12.31 2.09 8.85
CA ALA A 83 -11.52 1.00 9.41
C ALA A 83 -10.03 1.15 9.06
N VAL A 84 -9.72 1.43 7.80
CA VAL A 84 -8.34 1.64 7.33
C VAL A 84 -7.72 2.86 8.00
N GLN A 85 -8.41 4.02 8.00
CA GLN A 85 -7.90 5.25 8.61
C GLN A 85 -7.62 5.08 10.11
N LYS A 86 -8.47 4.34 10.83
CA LYS A 86 -8.32 4.13 12.27
C LYS A 86 -7.20 3.15 12.59
N PHE A 87 -7.17 1.99 11.94
CA PHE A 87 -6.32 0.87 12.35
C PHE A 87 -4.99 0.79 11.61
N LEU A 88 -4.79 1.57 10.55
CA LEU A 88 -3.49 1.76 9.88
C LEU A 88 -2.89 3.15 10.17
N SER A 89 -3.18 3.71 11.36
CA SER A 89 -2.58 4.97 11.81
C SER A 89 -2.26 4.95 13.31
N GLY A 90 -1.43 5.91 13.74
CA GLY A 90 -1.07 6.13 15.13
C GLY A 90 -0.56 4.87 15.83
N LYS A 91 -1.03 4.63 17.06
CA LYS A 91 -0.61 3.49 17.88
C LYS A 91 -0.87 2.12 17.24
N HIS A 92 -1.93 1.99 16.43
CA HIS A 92 -2.29 0.73 15.80
C HIS A 92 -1.29 0.37 14.69
N LEU A 93 -0.84 1.37 13.93
CA LEU A 93 0.21 1.18 12.91
C LEU A 93 1.55 0.82 13.53
N ILE A 94 1.95 1.50 14.62
CA ILE A 94 3.22 1.22 15.32
C ILE A 94 3.21 -0.23 15.82
N TYR A 95 2.14 -0.65 16.49
CA TYR A 95 2.00 -2.02 16.96
C TYR A 95 2.07 -3.05 15.80
N LEU A 96 1.41 -2.77 14.67
CA LEU A 96 1.47 -3.64 13.50
C LEU A 96 2.88 -3.71 12.90
N ALA A 97 3.63 -2.59 12.88
CA ALA A 97 5.00 -2.55 12.39
C ALA A 97 5.95 -3.38 13.28
N GLU A 98 5.87 -3.20 14.61
CA GLU A 98 6.64 -3.98 15.58
C GLU A 98 6.32 -5.47 15.47
N ARG A 99 5.03 -5.82 15.38
CA ARG A 99 4.60 -7.20 15.19
C ARG A 99 5.10 -7.78 13.87
N TYR A 100 5.02 -7.03 12.78
CA TYR A 100 5.52 -7.48 11.49
C TYR A 100 7.01 -7.81 11.54
N LEU A 101 7.82 -6.93 12.15
CA LEU A 101 9.24 -7.19 12.32
C LEU A 101 9.49 -8.43 13.18
N ALA A 102 8.84 -8.55 14.34
CA ALA A 102 9.00 -9.72 15.21
C ALA A 102 8.57 -11.03 14.53
N THR A 103 7.48 -11.01 13.75
CA THR A 103 7.02 -12.16 12.98
C THR A 103 8.00 -12.49 11.83
N LEU A 104 8.52 -11.48 11.13
CA LEU A 104 9.48 -11.69 10.06
C LEU A 104 10.78 -12.28 10.60
N ASP A 105 11.32 -11.69 11.66
CA ASP A 105 12.53 -12.15 12.36
C ASP A 105 12.40 -13.61 12.80
N ARG A 106 11.34 -13.93 13.55
CA ARG A 106 11.01 -15.31 13.95
C ARG A 106 10.94 -16.28 12.76
N ASN A 107 10.33 -15.85 11.65
CA ASN A 107 10.17 -16.71 10.47
C ASN A 107 11.49 -16.91 9.72
N LEU A 108 12.39 -15.92 9.73
CA LEU A 108 13.71 -16.02 9.13
C LEU A 108 14.63 -16.89 9.99
N ASP A 109 14.64 -16.70 11.31
CA ASP A 109 15.42 -17.56 12.24
C ASP A 109 15.03 -19.02 12.10
N ALA A 110 13.73 -19.33 12.14
CA ALA A 110 13.24 -20.71 11.98
C ALA A 110 13.62 -21.34 10.63
N MET A 111 13.87 -20.52 9.61
CA MET A 111 14.32 -20.97 8.30
C MET A 111 15.84 -21.15 8.23
N PHE A 112 16.60 -20.21 8.80
CA PHE A 112 18.06 -20.20 8.71
C PHE A 112 18.70 -21.12 9.74
N ASP A 113 18.14 -21.28 10.94
CA ASP A 113 18.69 -22.13 12.01
C ASP A 113 19.05 -23.55 11.52
N PRO A 114 18.22 -24.26 10.73
CA PRO A 114 18.56 -25.58 10.21
C PRO A 114 19.50 -25.55 8.99
N LEU A 115 19.62 -24.40 8.32
CA LEU A 115 20.37 -24.23 7.07
C LEU A 115 21.76 -23.62 7.28
N LEU A 116 22.01 -22.98 8.42
CA LEU A 116 23.31 -22.39 8.75
C LEU A 116 24.37 -23.50 8.79
N PRO A 117 25.32 -23.50 7.83
CA PRO A 117 26.40 -24.46 7.84
C PRO A 117 27.24 -24.28 9.12
N ALA A 118 27.67 -25.38 9.73
CA ALA A 118 28.45 -25.34 10.97
C ALA A 118 29.77 -24.55 10.85
N ASP A 119 30.23 -24.32 9.63
CA ASP A 119 31.46 -23.60 9.25
C ASP A 119 31.22 -22.15 8.78
N GLY A 120 29.97 -21.67 8.77
CA GLY A 120 29.65 -20.31 8.31
C GLY A 120 29.68 -20.13 6.80
N GLU A 121 29.53 -21.20 6.01
CA GLU A 121 29.39 -21.10 4.56
C GLU A 121 28.10 -20.39 4.11
N TRP A 122 28.13 -19.81 2.91
CA TRP A 122 26.98 -19.12 2.30
C TRP A 122 25.88 -20.11 1.94
N ALA A 123 24.63 -19.81 2.32
CA ALA A 123 23.46 -20.49 1.80
C ALA A 123 23.00 -19.84 0.48
N GLU A 124 22.84 -20.64 -0.57
CA GLU A 124 22.38 -20.17 -1.88
C GLU A 124 20.85 -20.27 -1.99
N PHE A 125 20.22 -19.16 -2.37
CA PHE A 125 18.80 -19.11 -2.76
C PHE A 125 18.70 -18.67 -4.21
N PRO A 126 18.06 -19.47 -5.10
CA PRO A 126 18.16 -19.26 -6.54
C PRO A 126 17.36 -18.05 -7.05
N ASP A 127 16.36 -17.59 -6.28
CA ASP A 127 15.45 -16.53 -6.71
C ASP A 127 15.09 -15.62 -5.53
N LEU A 128 15.73 -14.43 -5.50
CA LEU A 128 15.47 -13.40 -4.50
C LEU A 128 14.01 -12.96 -4.51
N PHE A 129 13.37 -12.85 -5.67
CA PHE A 129 11.98 -12.41 -5.73
C PHE A 129 11.05 -13.47 -5.13
N LYS A 130 11.24 -14.75 -5.46
CA LYS A 130 10.47 -15.85 -4.85
C LYS A 130 10.74 -15.98 -3.35
N PHE A 131 11.97 -15.73 -2.89
CA PHE A 131 12.30 -15.65 -1.47
C PHE A 131 11.46 -14.56 -0.79
N LEU A 132 11.48 -13.33 -1.32
CA LEU A 132 10.71 -12.21 -0.77
C LEU A 132 9.20 -12.46 -0.82
N GLN A 133 8.69 -13.03 -1.92
CA GLN A 133 7.29 -13.47 -2.04
C GLN A 133 6.88 -14.41 -0.91
N THR A 134 7.73 -15.35 -0.53
CA THR A 134 7.43 -16.32 0.54
C THR A 134 7.43 -15.65 1.90
N HIS A 135 8.55 -15.02 2.27
CA HIS A 135 8.78 -14.60 3.66
C HIS A 135 8.06 -13.30 4.03
N ILE A 136 8.04 -12.31 3.12
CA ILE A 136 7.31 -11.06 3.37
C ILE A 136 5.82 -11.33 3.42
N SER A 137 5.28 -12.08 2.46
CA SER A 137 3.83 -12.32 2.44
C SER A 137 3.36 -13.16 3.61
N ARG A 138 4.13 -14.16 4.04
CA ARG A 138 3.80 -14.94 5.23
C ARG A 138 3.75 -14.06 6.48
N ALA A 139 4.77 -13.20 6.67
CA ALA A 139 4.83 -12.30 7.82
C ALA A 139 3.71 -11.24 7.80
N ALA A 140 3.43 -10.67 6.63
CA ALA A 140 2.38 -9.67 6.46
C ALA A 140 0.98 -10.27 6.72
N ILE A 141 0.69 -11.44 6.14
CA ILE A 141 -0.59 -12.13 6.32
C ILE A 141 -0.78 -12.50 7.80
N GLU A 142 0.21 -13.08 8.46
CA GLU A 142 0.12 -13.44 9.89
C GLU A 142 -0.14 -12.20 10.77
N THR A 143 0.59 -11.12 10.49
CA THR A 143 0.49 -9.87 11.25
C THR A 143 -0.90 -9.26 11.16
N VAL A 144 -1.47 -9.23 9.95
CA VAL A 144 -2.77 -8.58 9.72
C VAL A 144 -3.94 -9.52 10.04
N MET A 145 -3.84 -10.80 9.67
CA MET A 145 -4.96 -11.77 9.62
C MET A 145 -4.88 -12.91 10.64
N GLY A 146 -3.82 -12.95 11.46
CA GLY A 146 -3.68 -13.97 12.49
C GLY A 146 -2.90 -15.19 11.99
N THR A 147 -2.51 -16.08 12.91
CA THR A 147 -1.77 -17.30 12.54
C THR A 147 -2.68 -18.36 11.93
N LYS A 148 -3.95 -18.42 12.36
CA LYS A 148 -4.87 -19.50 11.99
C LYS A 148 -5.19 -19.58 10.50
N ILE A 149 -5.13 -18.46 9.78
CA ILE A 149 -5.31 -18.48 8.32
C ILE A 149 -4.20 -19.30 7.62
N LEU A 150 -2.95 -19.19 8.08
CA LEU A 150 -1.80 -19.90 7.52
C LEU A 150 -1.68 -21.33 8.05
N GLU A 151 -2.08 -21.57 9.31
CA GLU A 151 -2.16 -22.93 9.86
C GLU A 151 -3.23 -23.77 9.13
N LEU A 152 -4.40 -23.16 8.87
CA LEU A 152 -5.49 -23.81 8.15
C LEU A 152 -5.17 -23.98 6.66
N ASN A 153 -4.44 -23.05 6.06
CA ASN A 153 -4.11 -23.05 4.65
C ASN A 153 -2.60 -22.85 4.42
N PRO A 154 -1.77 -23.89 4.61
CA PRO A 154 -0.31 -23.76 4.49
C PRO A 154 0.17 -23.30 3.12
N THR A 155 -0.61 -23.56 2.05
CA THR A 155 -0.31 -23.18 0.66
C THR A 155 -0.76 -21.78 0.28
N LEU A 156 -1.38 -21.01 1.19
CA LEU A 156 -2.00 -19.71 0.91
C LEU A 156 -1.04 -18.75 0.17
N VAL A 157 0.22 -18.69 0.57
CA VAL A 157 1.19 -17.77 -0.05
C VAL A 157 1.47 -18.15 -1.51
N ASP A 158 1.66 -19.45 -1.80
CA ASP A 158 1.86 -19.91 -3.18
C ASP A 158 0.60 -19.72 -4.01
N ASP A 159 -0.57 -19.98 -3.43
CA ASP A 159 -1.86 -19.77 -4.08
C ASP A 159 -2.11 -18.29 -4.39
N PHE A 160 -1.67 -17.41 -3.50
CA PHE A 160 -1.73 -15.97 -3.68
C PHE A 160 -0.89 -15.53 -4.88
N TRP A 161 0.37 -15.96 -4.96
CA TRP A 161 1.26 -15.59 -6.06
C TRP A 161 0.86 -16.25 -7.39
N ASP A 162 0.28 -17.44 -7.37
CA ASP A 162 -0.32 -18.08 -8.55
C ASP A 162 -1.52 -17.26 -9.09
N PHE A 163 -2.34 -16.70 -8.21
CA PHE A 163 -3.42 -15.78 -8.56
C PHE A 163 -2.90 -14.43 -9.06
N GLU A 164 -1.95 -13.82 -8.35
CA GLU A 164 -1.36 -12.52 -8.68
C GLU A 164 -0.79 -12.52 -10.10
N ALA A 165 -0.02 -13.55 -10.47
CA ALA A 165 0.56 -13.68 -11.81
C ALA A 165 -0.49 -13.72 -12.93
N LYS A 166 -1.76 -14.02 -12.59
CA LYS A 166 -2.90 -14.08 -13.51
C LYS A 166 -3.83 -12.86 -13.39
N ALA A 167 -3.69 -12.04 -12.35
CA ALA A 167 -4.50 -10.85 -12.11
C ALA A 167 -4.56 -9.88 -13.32
N PRO A 168 -3.46 -9.62 -14.06
CA PRO A 168 -3.52 -8.77 -15.25
C PRO A 168 -4.47 -9.26 -16.35
N LYS A 169 -4.81 -10.55 -16.39
CA LYS A 169 -5.78 -11.08 -17.37
C LYS A 169 -7.21 -10.67 -16.99
N PHE A 170 -7.53 -10.70 -15.70
CA PHE A 170 -8.84 -10.23 -15.19
C PHE A 170 -9.00 -8.72 -15.37
N LEU A 171 -7.96 -7.95 -15.06
CA LEU A 171 -7.97 -6.48 -15.18
C LEU A 171 -8.05 -5.99 -16.63
N ARG A 172 -7.65 -6.84 -17.60
CA ARG A 172 -7.85 -6.58 -19.04
C ARG A 172 -9.23 -7.03 -19.56
N CYS A 173 -10.13 -7.42 -18.66
CA CYS A 173 -11.48 -7.88 -19.00
C CYS A 173 -11.51 -9.08 -19.96
N VAL A 174 -10.48 -9.95 -19.92
CA VAL A 174 -10.48 -11.18 -20.73
C VAL A 174 -11.61 -12.09 -20.24
N PRO A 175 -12.48 -12.61 -21.14
CA PRO A 175 -13.60 -13.45 -20.75
C PRO A 175 -13.20 -14.66 -19.91
N GLY A 176 -13.95 -14.93 -18.83
CA GLY A 176 -13.59 -15.98 -17.86
C GLY A 176 -13.48 -17.38 -18.45
N TRP A 177 -14.25 -17.71 -19.49
CA TRP A 177 -14.19 -19.02 -20.16
C TRP A 177 -12.86 -19.26 -20.90
N LEU A 178 -12.10 -18.20 -21.21
CA LEU A 178 -10.73 -18.30 -21.73
C LEU A 178 -9.66 -18.47 -20.64
N LEU A 179 -10.06 -18.38 -19.37
CA LEU A 179 -9.15 -18.33 -18.23
C LEU A 179 -9.42 -19.43 -17.18
N PRO A 180 -9.53 -20.72 -17.55
CA PRO A 180 -9.89 -21.77 -16.60
C PRO A 180 -8.85 -21.91 -15.47
N THR A 181 -7.55 -21.82 -15.78
CA THR A 181 -6.48 -21.89 -14.77
C THR A 181 -6.50 -20.69 -13.83
N ALA A 182 -6.76 -19.48 -14.33
CA ALA A 182 -6.85 -18.29 -13.50
C ALA A 182 -8.06 -18.32 -12.59
N ASN A 183 -9.21 -18.76 -13.09
CA ASN A 183 -10.41 -18.92 -12.28
C ASN A 183 -10.21 -19.93 -11.17
N ARG A 184 -9.54 -21.07 -11.43
CA ARG A 184 -9.21 -22.04 -10.39
C ARG A 184 -8.33 -21.44 -9.29
N ALA A 185 -7.28 -20.69 -9.64
CA ALA A 185 -6.43 -20.00 -8.67
C ALA A 185 -7.23 -19.02 -7.80
N ARG A 186 -8.08 -18.19 -8.45
CA ARG A 186 -8.96 -17.25 -7.76
C ARG A 186 -9.96 -17.93 -6.83
N THR A 187 -10.64 -18.98 -7.28
CA THR A 187 -11.62 -19.72 -6.46
C THR A 187 -10.96 -20.40 -5.26
N ARG A 188 -9.74 -20.92 -5.43
CA ARG A 188 -8.98 -21.53 -4.32
C ARG A 188 -8.74 -20.53 -3.19
N LEU A 189 -8.27 -19.32 -3.51
CA LEU A 189 -8.09 -18.26 -2.52
C LEU A 189 -9.40 -17.82 -1.84
N LEU A 190 -10.48 -17.66 -2.60
CA LEU A 190 -11.77 -17.31 -2.02
C LEU A 190 -12.26 -18.40 -1.04
N ASN A 191 -12.05 -19.66 -1.36
CA ASN A 191 -12.41 -20.76 -0.48
C ASN A 191 -11.54 -20.77 0.79
N THR A 192 -10.22 -20.58 0.66
CA THR A 192 -9.32 -20.42 1.81
C THR A 192 -9.79 -19.32 2.76
N VAL A 193 -10.17 -18.15 2.25
CA VAL A 193 -10.67 -17.04 3.08
C VAL A 193 -12.01 -17.41 3.74
N LYS A 194 -12.91 -18.12 3.04
CA LYS A 194 -14.18 -18.61 3.63
C LYS A 194 -13.95 -19.61 4.75
N ASP A 195 -13.04 -20.57 4.56
CA ASP A 195 -12.73 -21.59 5.56
C ASP A 195 -12.12 -20.94 6.81
N TRP A 196 -11.22 -19.96 6.60
CA TRP A 196 -10.67 -19.14 7.67
C TRP A 196 -11.75 -18.36 8.43
N HIS A 197 -12.65 -17.65 7.73
CA HIS A 197 -13.76 -16.94 8.37
C HIS A 197 -14.66 -17.88 9.18
N SER A 198 -14.97 -19.07 8.65
CA SER A 198 -15.78 -20.07 9.35
C SER A 198 -15.11 -20.51 10.65
N LEU A 199 -13.82 -20.85 10.60
CA LEU A 199 -13.05 -21.25 11.78
C LEU A 199 -12.95 -20.12 12.81
N ALA A 200 -12.60 -18.91 12.36
CA ALA A 200 -12.39 -17.77 13.25
C ALA A 200 -13.68 -17.35 13.97
N ASN A 201 -14.82 -17.32 13.27
CA ASN A 201 -16.11 -16.98 13.86
C ASN A 201 -16.62 -18.01 14.89
N GLN A 202 -16.11 -19.24 14.89
CA GLN A 202 -16.42 -20.23 15.94
C GLN A 202 -15.71 -19.93 17.26
N HIS A 203 -14.61 -19.18 17.23
CA HIS A 203 -13.74 -18.93 18.38
C HIS A 203 -13.76 -17.48 18.85
N PHE A 204 -14.15 -16.54 17.98
CA PHE A 204 -14.13 -15.12 18.27
C PHE A 204 -15.36 -14.41 17.66
N ASP A 205 -16.13 -13.70 18.49
CA ASP A 205 -17.30 -12.92 18.04
C ASP A 205 -16.93 -11.45 17.86
N CYS A 206 -16.64 -11.03 16.62
CA CYS A 206 -16.24 -9.66 16.31
C CYS A 206 -17.29 -8.59 16.66
N ARG A 207 -18.55 -8.96 16.89
CA ARG A 207 -19.60 -8.01 17.30
C ARG A 207 -19.49 -7.59 18.77
N LYS A 208 -18.66 -8.27 19.55
CA LYS A 208 -18.46 -8.02 20.98
C LYS A 208 -17.14 -7.31 21.27
N THR A 209 -16.44 -6.82 20.24
CA THR A 209 -15.14 -6.20 20.46
C THR A 209 -15.24 -4.81 21.07
N GLY A 210 -14.39 -4.53 22.06
CA GLY A 210 -14.26 -3.25 22.73
C GLY A 210 -12.86 -2.61 22.58
N PRO A 211 -12.69 -1.37 23.05
CA PRO A 211 -11.41 -0.66 23.02
C PRO A 211 -10.28 -1.40 23.75
N GLU A 212 -10.64 -2.09 24.85
CA GLU A 212 -9.73 -2.81 25.76
C GLU A 212 -9.27 -4.17 25.24
N ASP A 213 -9.84 -4.65 24.12
CA ASP A 213 -9.38 -5.90 23.52
C ASP A 213 -7.91 -5.80 23.09
N PRO A 214 -7.18 -6.94 23.08
CA PRO A 214 -5.80 -6.96 22.63
C PRO A 214 -5.68 -6.45 21.19
N GLU A 215 -4.58 -5.80 20.84
CA GLU A 215 -4.36 -5.30 19.47
C GLU A 215 -4.35 -6.44 18.42
N TRP A 216 -3.96 -7.65 18.84
CA TRP A 216 -3.88 -8.83 17.99
C TRP A 216 -4.28 -10.12 18.71
N GLU A 217 -4.94 -11.04 18.00
CA GLU A 217 -5.17 -12.42 18.45
C GLU A 217 -5.07 -13.44 17.28
N PRO A 218 -4.91 -14.75 17.54
CA PRO A 218 -4.57 -15.72 16.48
C PRO A 218 -5.61 -15.96 15.37
N TYR A 219 -6.90 -15.74 15.62
CA TYR A 219 -7.98 -16.15 14.71
C TYR A 219 -8.28 -15.11 13.62
N PHE A 220 -8.34 -13.82 13.96
CA PHE A 220 -8.53 -12.72 13.02
C PHE A 220 -7.33 -11.80 12.91
N GLY A 221 -6.34 -11.93 13.80
CA GLY A 221 -5.16 -11.08 13.79
C GLY A 221 -5.48 -9.70 14.35
N SER A 222 -5.30 -8.69 13.51
CA SER A 222 -5.36 -7.28 13.89
C SER A 222 -6.78 -6.77 14.17
N LYS A 223 -6.88 -5.68 14.95
CA LYS A 223 -8.14 -4.91 15.09
C LYS A 223 -8.72 -4.44 13.75
N LEU A 224 -7.92 -4.26 12.70
CA LEU A 224 -8.40 -3.94 11.36
C LEU A 224 -9.33 -5.04 10.83
N ILE A 225 -8.90 -6.30 10.86
CA ILE A 225 -9.71 -7.43 10.39
C ILE A 225 -10.95 -7.60 11.26
N ARG A 226 -10.81 -7.48 12.59
CA ARG A 226 -11.97 -7.62 13.49
C ARG A 226 -13.02 -6.56 13.23
N ARG A 227 -12.62 -5.30 12.99
CA ARG A 227 -13.56 -4.24 12.59
C ARG A 227 -14.22 -4.54 11.24
N ARG A 228 -13.47 -5.12 10.29
CA ARG A 228 -14.02 -5.52 8.98
C ARG A 228 -15.07 -6.62 9.12
N GLN A 229 -14.80 -7.61 9.96
CA GLN A 229 -15.73 -8.67 10.28
C GLN A 229 -16.97 -8.14 10.99
N GLU A 230 -16.82 -7.28 11.99
CA GLU A 230 -17.92 -6.65 12.73
C GLU A 230 -18.95 -5.99 11.79
N TYR A 231 -18.54 -5.00 10.97
CA TYR A 231 -19.50 -4.33 10.10
C TYR A 231 -20.07 -5.28 9.04
N SER A 232 -19.28 -6.26 8.58
CA SER A 232 -19.73 -7.18 7.54
C SER A 232 -20.72 -8.23 8.05
N LEU A 233 -20.66 -8.60 9.33
CA LEU A 233 -21.62 -9.51 9.96
C LEU A 233 -22.95 -8.82 10.27
N ASP A 234 -22.93 -7.52 10.55
CA ASP A 234 -24.14 -6.72 10.76
C ASP A 234 -24.83 -6.30 9.45
N THR A 235 -24.12 -6.42 8.33
CA THR A 235 -24.62 -6.04 7.01
C THR A 235 -25.31 -7.23 6.32
N SER A 236 -26.65 -7.20 6.30
CA SER A 236 -27.48 -8.33 5.85
C SER A 236 -27.17 -8.90 4.46
N TRP A 237 -26.71 -8.08 3.52
CA TRP A 237 -26.38 -8.50 2.15
C TRP A 237 -24.95 -9.03 1.99
N MET A 238 -24.09 -8.88 3.01
CA MET A 238 -22.73 -9.41 3.00
C MET A 238 -22.73 -10.89 3.37
N ASN A 239 -23.01 -11.76 2.40
CA ASN A 239 -22.88 -13.21 2.58
C ASN A 239 -21.40 -13.67 2.67
N ALA A 240 -21.17 -14.96 2.89
CA ALA A 240 -19.83 -15.51 3.04
C ALA A 240 -18.91 -15.25 1.82
N ASP A 241 -19.45 -15.31 0.60
CA ASP A 241 -18.69 -15.00 -0.62
C ASP A 241 -18.32 -13.52 -0.72
N ALA A 242 -19.23 -12.61 -0.35
CA ALA A 242 -18.96 -11.17 -0.32
C ALA A 242 -17.88 -10.82 0.71
N ARG A 243 -17.96 -11.39 1.91
CA ARG A 243 -16.94 -11.20 2.96
C ARG A 243 -15.59 -11.75 2.54
N ALA A 244 -15.56 -12.94 1.94
CA ALA A 244 -14.32 -13.54 1.47
C ALA A 244 -13.69 -12.75 0.31
N SER A 245 -14.52 -12.23 -0.60
CA SER A 245 -14.05 -11.35 -1.67
C SER A 245 -13.41 -10.07 -1.14
N GLU A 246 -13.99 -9.49 -0.09
CA GLU A 246 -13.47 -8.29 0.58
C GLU A 246 -12.10 -8.54 1.20
N ASP A 247 -11.94 -9.59 2.02
CA ASP A 247 -10.68 -9.85 2.72
C ASP A 247 -9.61 -10.46 1.80
N MET A 248 -10.00 -11.19 0.74
CA MET A 248 -9.08 -11.51 -0.36
C MET A 248 -8.54 -10.23 -1.03
N GLY A 249 -9.38 -9.20 -1.18
CA GLY A 249 -8.96 -7.89 -1.67
C GLY A 249 -7.91 -7.24 -0.78
N LEU A 250 -8.03 -7.40 0.54
CA LEU A 250 -7.03 -6.91 1.49
C LEU A 250 -5.72 -7.71 1.42
N ILE A 251 -5.76 -9.05 1.26
CA ILE A 251 -4.55 -9.85 1.00
C ILE A 251 -3.83 -9.34 -0.25
N PHE A 252 -4.58 -9.08 -1.32
CA PHE A 252 -4.04 -8.53 -2.56
C PHE A 252 -3.40 -7.16 -2.35
N ALA A 253 -4.10 -6.22 -1.71
CA ALA A 253 -3.59 -4.88 -1.45
C ALA A 253 -2.34 -4.89 -0.55
N LEU A 254 -2.29 -5.78 0.43
CA LEU A 254 -1.19 -5.93 1.37
C LEU A 254 0.10 -6.42 0.72
N ASN A 255 0.02 -7.28 -0.30
CA ASN A 255 1.17 -8.02 -0.82
C ASN A 255 1.62 -7.60 -2.22
N SER A 256 0.66 -7.34 -3.13
CA SER A 256 0.96 -7.13 -4.56
C SER A 256 1.82 -5.89 -4.83
N ASN A 257 1.82 -4.90 -3.93
CA ASN A 257 2.66 -3.72 -4.05
C ASN A 257 3.92 -3.80 -3.19
N VAL A 258 3.79 -4.32 -1.96
CA VAL A 258 4.87 -4.32 -0.97
C VAL A 258 6.02 -5.22 -1.43
N VAL A 259 5.75 -6.46 -1.83
CA VAL A 259 6.82 -7.40 -2.18
C VAL A 259 7.63 -6.95 -3.41
N PRO A 260 7.02 -6.53 -4.54
CA PRO A 260 7.79 -5.96 -5.65
C PRO A 260 8.55 -4.70 -5.27
N SER A 261 7.98 -3.84 -4.43
CA SER A 261 8.66 -2.62 -3.97
C SER A 261 9.89 -2.96 -3.11
N THR A 262 9.77 -3.94 -2.20
CA THR A 262 10.90 -4.41 -1.39
C THR A 262 11.97 -5.05 -2.25
N PHE A 263 11.59 -5.85 -3.25
CA PHE A 263 12.55 -6.42 -4.20
C PHE A 263 13.37 -5.32 -4.89
N TRP A 264 12.70 -4.30 -5.43
CA TRP A 264 13.40 -3.21 -6.10
C TRP A 264 14.25 -2.39 -5.13
N PHE A 265 13.75 -2.13 -3.92
CA PHE A 265 14.52 -1.43 -2.88
C PHE A 265 15.83 -2.17 -2.56
N MET A 266 15.75 -3.48 -2.37
CA MET A 266 16.93 -4.33 -2.14
C MET A 266 17.83 -4.40 -3.37
N PHE A 267 17.26 -4.55 -4.58
CA PHE A 267 18.03 -4.61 -5.82
C PHE A 267 18.86 -3.33 -6.05
N GLU A 268 18.25 -2.16 -5.84
CA GLU A 268 18.92 -0.87 -6.00
C GLU A 268 20.01 -0.65 -4.92
N ALA A 269 19.81 -1.19 -3.71
CA ALA A 269 20.83 -1.16 -2.67
C ALA A 269 22.00 -2.11 -2.99
N ILE A 270 21.73 -3.38 -3.31
CA ILE A 270 22.75 -4.42 -3.49
C ILE A 270 23.63 -4.16 -4.72
N LYS A 271 23.10 -3.53 -5.77
CA LYS A 271 23.90 -3.22 -6.98
C LYS A 271 25.00 -2.19 -6.70
N ASP A 272 24.89 -1.40 -5.64
CA ASP A 272 25.85 -0.36 -5.25
C ASP A 272 26.31 -0.60 -3.81
N VAL A 273 27.49 -1.21 -3.67
CA VAL A 273 28.07 -1.58 -2.37
C VAL A 273 28.21 -0.38 -1.43
N SER A 274 28.50 0.82 -1.97
CA SER A 274 28.65 2.02 -1.15
C SER A 274 27.30 2.49 -0.60
N LEU A 275 26.26 2.48 -1.45
CA LEU A 275 24.89 2.76 -1.03
C LEU A 275 24.40 1.73 0.00
N CYS A 276 24.59 0.44 -0.26
CA CYS A 276 24.22 -0.63 0.65
C CYS A 276 24.82 -0.40 2.04
N ARG A 277 26.14 -0.12 2.12
CA ARG A 277 26.81 0.16 3.39
C ARG A 277 26.21 1.36 4.12
N ARG A 278 25.99 2.48 3.42
CA ARG A 278 25.40 3.69 4.02
C ARG A 278 23.97 3.45 4.54
N MET A 279 23.19 2.66 3.82
CA MET A 279 21.85 2.27 4.27
C MET A 279 21.91 1.38 5.51
N LEU A 280 22.85 0.42 5.55
CA LEU A 280 23.08 -0.42 6.72
C LEU A 280 23.56 0.40 7.93
N ASP A 281 24.36 1.44 7.72
CA ASP A 281 24.77 2.36 8.78
C ASP A 281 23.54 3.07 9.41
N GLU A 282 22.58 3.53 8.59
CA GLU A 282 21.31 4.11 9.08
C GLU A 282 20.43 3.07 9.80
N VAL A 283 20.37 1.83 9.32
CA VAL A 283 19.65 0.73 10.01
C VAL A 283 20.31 0.44 11.36
N GLN A 284 21.63 0.31 11.40
CA GLN A 284 22.39 0.03 12.63
C GLN A 284 22.19 1.13 13.68
N ALA A 285 22.09 2.39 13.26
CA ALA A 285 21.77 3.49 14.16
C ALA A 285 20.38 3.36 14.79
N CYS A 286 19.47 2.59 14.20
CA CYS A 286 18.12 2.32 14.69
C CYS A 286 18.00 1.02 15.49
N THR A 287 19.06 0.22 15.54
CA THR A 287 19.06 -1.10 16.19
C THR A 287 19.75 -1.03 17.55
N SER A 288 19.08 -1.54 18.58
CA SER A 288 19.67 -1.72 19.90
C SER A 288 20.84 -2.70 19.83
N SER A 289 22.03 -2.28 20.26
CA SER A 289 23.19 -3.16 20.35
C SER A 289 23.04 -4.25 21.42
N GLU A 290 22.16 -4.05 22.40
CA GLU A 290 21.95 -4.98 23.50
C GLU A 290 20.93 -6.07 23.14
N THR A 291 19.87 -5.71 22.43
CA THR A 291 18.71 -6.59 22.21
C THR A 291 18.49 -6.96 20.74
N GLY A 292 19.17 -6.30 19.80
CA GLY A 292 18.88 -6.44 18.36
C GLY A 292 17.54 -5.81 17.95
N HIS A 293 16.77 -5.26 18.89
CA HIS A 293 15.47 -4.66 18.60
C HIS A 293 15.61 -3.39 17.77
N ILE A 294 14.83 -3.30 16.69
CA ILE A 294 14.81 -2.15 15.79
C ILE A 294 13.74 -1.17 16.24
N ASP A 295 14.11 0.09 16.47
CA ASP A 295 13.14 1.17 16.67
C ASP A 295 12.48 1.53 15.32
N VAL A 296 11.23 1.09 15.13
CA VAL A 296 10.46 1.28 13.90
C VAL A 296 10.22 2.75 13.55
N ILE A 297 10.10 3.62 14.56
CA ILE A 297 9.87 5.05 14.36
C ILE A 297 11.16 5.69 13.88
N LYS A 298 12.28 5.38 14.52
CA LYS A 298 13.60 5.88 14.13
C LYS A 298 14.01 5.36 12.76
N LEU A 299 13.75 4.08 12.46
CA LEU A 299 14.00 3.49 11.14
C LEU A 299 13.20 4.22 10.05
N GLY A 300 11.91 4.45 10.31
CA GLY A 300 11.00 5.11 9.37
C GLY A 300 11.29 6.60 9.12
N THR A 301 12.28 7.18 9.82
CA THR A 301 12.67 8.60 9.73
C THR A 301 14.12 8.80 9.28
N GLN A 302 14.84 7.74 8.93
CA GLN A 302 16.20 7.85 8.41
C GLN A 302 16.22 8.47 6.99
N PRO A 303 16.98 9.56 6.75
CA PRO A 303 16.89 10.32 5.49
C PRO A 303 17.22 9.49 4.24
N LEU A 304 18.33 8.74 4.24
CA LEU A 304 18.73 7.98 3.05
C LEU A 304 17.78 6.82 2.80
N LEU A 305 17.36 6.07 3.84
CA LEU A 305 16.35 5.02 3.71
C LEU A 305 15.04 5.56 3.12
N GLN A 306 14.55 6.71 3.62
CA GLN A 306 13.36 7.36 3.06
C GLN A 306 13.56 7.79 1.60
N SER A 307 14.73 8.32 1.25
CA SER A 307 15.03 8.76 -0.11
C SER A 307 15.12 7.59 -1.10
N VAL A 308 15.81 6.51 -0.74
CA VAL A 308 15.90 5.27 -1.53
C VAL A 308 14.51 4.65 -1.69
N TYR A 309 13.70 4.65 -0.62
CA TYR A 309 12.32 4.17 -0.66
C TYR A 309 11.47 4.99 -1.63
N ALA A 310 11.50 6.32 -1.50
CA ALA A 310 10.75 7.21 -2.37
C ALA A 310 11.18 7.11 -3.84
N GLU A 311 12.48 6.95 -4.11
CA GLU A 311 13.01 6.78 -5.45
C GLU A 311 12.64 5.43 -6.07
N THR A 312 12.68 4.37 -5.25
CA THR A 312 12.23 3.04 -5.66
C THR A 312 10.78 3.11 -6.13
N LEU A 313 9.90 3.70 -5.33
CA LEU A 313 8.49 3.83 -5.68
C LEU A 313 8.27 4.74 -6.88
N ARG A 314 9.00 5.86 -6.98
CA ARG A 314 8.90 6.78 -8.14
C ARG A 314 9.21 6.04 -9.44
N LEU A 315 10.30 5.28 -9.46
CA LEU A 315 10.84 4.70 -10.69
C LEU A 315 10.21 3.36 -11.06
N ARG A 316 9.90 2.53 -10.05
CA ARG A 316 9.54 1.12 -10.24
C ARG A 316 8.05 0.84 -10.04
N VAL A 317 7.28 1.77 -9.46
CA VAL A 317 5.84 1.60 -9.19
C VAL A 317 5.02 2.54 -10.08
N ALA A 318 4.04 1.98 -10.80
CA ALA A 318 3.29 2.69 -11.84
C ALA A 318 1.75 2.58 -11.69
N PRO A 319 1.14 2.99 -10.55
CA PRO A 319 -0.30 2.95 -10.36
C PRO A 319 -1.06 3.87 -11.33
N GLY A 320 -2.28 3.43 -11.67
CA GLY A 320 -3.32 4.26 -12.26
C GLY A 320 -4.31 4.69 -11.18
N ILE A 321 -4.50 5.99 -11.02
CA ILE A 321 -5.36 6.58 -9.99
C ILE A 321 -6.68 6.96 -10.63
N VAL A 322 -7.74 6.25 -10.26
CA VAL A 322 -9.07 6.37 -10.87
C VAL A 322 -9.91 7.40 -10.12
N ARG A 323 -10.50 8.34 -10.87
CA ARG A 323 -11.45 9.34 -10.36
C ARG A 323 -12.64 9.47 -11.29
N VAL A 324 -13.85 9.47 -10.72
CA VAL A 324 -15.11 9.60 -11.48
C VAL A 324 -16.01 10.64 -10.82
N PRO A 325 -16.57 11.61 -11.58
CA PRO A 325 -17.60 12.49 -11.07
C PRO A 325 -18.93 11.75 -10.94
N GLU A 326 -19.42 11.58 -9.71
CA GLU A 326 -20.60 10.74 -9.44
C GLU A 326 -21.92 11.52 -9.41
N MET A 327 -21.89 12.79 -9.04
CA MET A 327 -23.10 13.58 -8.80
C MET A 327 -23.52 14.33 -10.06
N ASP A 328 -22.60 15.11 -10.61
CA ASP A 328 -22.83 16.07 -11.69
C ASP A 328 -21.66 16.04 -12.67
N ASP A 329 -21.83 16.71 -13.81
CA ASP A 329 -20.69 17.01 -14.67
C ASP A 329 -19.67 17.86 -13.92
N TRP A 330 -18.40 17.64 -14.21
CA TRP A 330 -17.29 18.31 -13.55
C TRP A 330 -16.45 19.08 -14.57
N ASN A 331 -15.88 20.22 -14.17
CA ASN A 331 -15.00 21.00 -15.02
C ASN A 331 -13.55 20.83 -14.55
N LEU A 332 -12.70 20.32 -15.43
CA LEU A 332 -11.26 20.27 -15.24
C LEU A 332 -10.63 21.27 -16.19
N ASP A 333 -10.25 22.45 -15.69
CA ASP A 333 -9.46 23.42 -16.46
C ASP A 333 -10.08 23.75 -17.85
N GLY A 334 -11.38 24.05 -17.87
CA GLY A 334 -12.15 24.33 -19.08
C GLY A 334 -12.72 23.09 -19.78
N TYR A 335 -12.23 21.89 -19.47
CA TYR A 335 -12.74 20.65 -20.03
C TYR A 335 -13.94 20.12 -19.24
N ARG A 336 -15.10 20.01 -19.89
CA ARG A 336 -16.28 19.39 -19.31
C ARG A 336 -16.13 17.85 -19.29
N VAL A 337 -16.03 17.31 -18.08
CA VAL A 337 -16.07 15.87 -17.80
C VAL A 337 -17.49 15.47 -17.43
N LYS A 338 -18.10 14.59 -18.22
CA LYS A 338 -19.47 14.12 -17.95
C LYS A 338 -19.52 13.29 -16.68
N LYS A 339 -20.63 13.37 -15.94
CA LYS A 339 -20.98 12.45 -14.86
C LYS A 339 -20.75 11.00 -15.30
N GLY A 340 -20.10 10.21 -14.45
CA GLY A 340 -19.81 8.80 -14.69
C GLY A 340 -18.64 8.53 -15.63
N HIS A 341 -18.02 9.57 -16.23
CA HIS A 341 -16.85 9.39 -17.09
C HIS A 341 -15.58 9.14 -16.28
N THR A 342 -14.81 8.13 -16.66
CA THR A 342 -13.61 7.74 -15.93
C THR A 342 -12.42 8.63 -16.27
N LEU A 343 -11.80 9.22 -15.24
CA LEU A 343 -10.50 9.88 -15.31
C LEU A 343 -9.44 8.97 -14.69
N ILE A 344 -8.26 8.89 -15.31
CA ILE A 344 -7.13 8.13 -14.78
C ILE A 344 -5.88 9.02 -14.83
N ALA A 345 -5.22 9.20 -13.69
CA ALA A 345 -3.86 9.72 -13.62
C ALA A 345 -2.88 8.56 -13.45
N PHE A 346 -1.94 8.39 -14.38
CA PHE A 346 -0.87 7.41 -14.22
C PHE A 346 0.32 8.07 -13.53
N SER A 347 0.88 7.43 -12.51
CA SER A 347 2.01 8.01 -11.78
C SER A 347 3.26 8.16 -12.64
N ARG A 348 3.52 7.21 -13.55
CA ARG A 348 4.78 7.16 -14.32
C ARG A 348 5.01 8.39 -15.21
N PRO A 349 4.05 8.86 -16.04
CA PRO A 349 4.23 10.10 -16.79
C PRO A 349 4.53 11.32 -15.91
N ALA A 350 3.86 11.43 -14.76
CA ALA A 350 4.12 12.50 -13.79
C ALA A 350 5.52 12.38 -13.15
N ALA A 351 5.93 11.16 -12.80
CA ALA A 351 7.21 10.86 -12.19
C ALA A 351 8.43 11.08 -13.11
N LEU A 352 8.22 11.13 -14.43
CA LEU A 352 9.24 11.34 -15.47
C LEU A 352 9.14 12.73 -16.13
N ASN A 353 8.31 13.64 -15.61
CA ASN A 353 8.15 14.97 -16.19
C ASN A 353 9.24 15.94 -15.70
N GLU A 354 10.32 16.11 -16.46
CA GLU A 354 11.46 16.97 -16.10
C GLU A 354 11.08 18.44 -15.88
N GLU A 355 10.15 18.96 -16.68
CA GLU A 355 9.67 20.33 -16.56
C GLU A 355 8.95 20.52 -15.22
N ALA A 356 8.07 19.60 -14.86
CA ALA A 356 7.34 19.64 -13.59
C ALA A 356 8.28 19.56 -12.38
N TRP A 357 9.30 18.70 -12.45
CA TRP A 357 10.34 18.61 -11.43
C TRP A 357 11.13 19.92 -11.31
N THR A 358 11.45 20.54 -12.44
CA THR A 358 12.17 21.82 -12.47
C THR A 358 11.32 22.96 -11.87
N LEU A 359 10.05 23.06 -12.25
CA LEU A 359 9.10 24.05 -11.72
C LEU A 359 8.83 23.85 -10.22
N ALA A 360 8.89 22.61 -9.73
CA ALA A 360 8.84 22.28 -8.31
C ALA A 360 10.12 22.68 -7.53
N GLY A 361 11.12 23.28 -8.17
CA GLY A 361 12.40 23.62 -7.57
C GLY A 361 13.32 22.41 -7.37
N ARG A 362 13.05 21.30 -8.07
CA ARG A 362 13.73 20.00 -7.95
C ARG A 362 14.32 19.57 -9.29
N LYS A 363 15.00 20.49 -9.99
CA LYS A 363 15.62 20.21 -11.29
C LYS A 363 16.45 18.91 -11.23
N PRO A 364 16.17 17.91 -12.08
CA PRO A 364 16.90 16.65 -12.04
C PRO A 364 18.40 16.86 -12.32
N THR A 365 19.27 16.24 -11.52
CA THR A 365 20.73 16.23 -11.75
C THR A 365 21.18 15.02 -12.58
N ARG A 366 20.29 14.02 -12.71
CA ARG A 366 20.40 12.84 -13.57
C ARG A 366 19.05 12.60 -14.25
N PRO A 367 19.02 11.91 -15.40
CA PRO A 367 17.77 11.51 -16.06
C PRO A 367 16.77 10.90 -15.07
N LEU A 368 15.48 11.18 -15.27
CA LEU A 368 14.43 10.67 -14.39
C LEU A 368 14.20 9.15 -14.58
N GLU A 369 14.70 8.56 -15.66
CA GLU A 369 14.70 7.12 -15.90
C GLU A 369 15.80 6.39 -15.10
N GLU A 370 16.79 7.13 -14.59
CA GLU A 370 17.87 6.58 -13.79
C GLU A 370 17.54 6.61 -12.30
N PHE A 371 17.96 5.59 -11.58
CA PHE A 371 17.84 5.55 -10.13
C PHE A 371 18.87 6.48 -9.49
N GLN A 372 18.42 7.35 -8.59
CA GLN A 372 19.29 8.21 -7.78
C GLN A 372 18.87 8.15 -6.31
N ALA A 373 19.67 7.49 -5.47
CA ALA A 373 19.39 7.30 -4.06
C ALA A 373 19.13 8.61 -3.31
N GLU A 374 19.88 9.66 -3.64
CA GLU A 374 19.80 10.97 -2.99
C GLU A 374 18.75 11.91 -3.62
N ARG A 375 17.91 11.45 -4.55
CA ARG A 375 16.98 12.32 -5.29
C ARG A 375 16.04 13.12 -4.37
N PHE A 376 15.68 12.54 -3.23
CA PHE A 376 14.78 13.13 -2.25
C PHE A 376 15.48 13.80 -1.08
N LEU A 377 16.81 13.85 -1.08
CA LEU A 377 17.58 14.56 -0.06
C LEU A 377 17.76 16.03 -0.43
N VAL A 378 17.58 16.91 0.55
CA VAL A 378 17.80 18.36 0.45
C VAL A 378 18.64 18.84 1.61
N GLU A 379 19.34 19.97 1.44
CA GLU A 379 20.07 20.59 2.54
C GLU A 379 19.09 21.03 3.63
N LYS A 380 19.34 20.57 4.86
CA LYS A 380 18.56 20.95 6.02
C LYS A 380 18.75 22.44 6.27
N LYS A 381 17.65 23.20 6.21
CA LYS A 381 17.68 24.63 6.54
C LYS A 381 17.92 24.77 8.04
N THR A 382 19.11 25.18 8.44
CA THR A 382 19.34 25.63 9.83
C THR A 382 18.46 26.84 10.08
N SER A 383 17.48 26.71 10.99
CA SER A 383 16.65 27.83 11.41
C SER A 383 17.53 29.01 11.86
N PRO A 384 17.22 30.27 11.49
CA PRO A 384 18.01 31.44 11.87
C PRO A 384 18.14 31.69 13.38
N HIS A 385 17.45 30.91 14.23
CA HIS A 385 17.37 31.13 15.67
C HIS A 385 18.40 30.35 16.50
N GLU A 386 19.34 29.62 15.89
CA GLU A 386 20.45 28.98 16.64
C GLU A 386 21.80 29.71 16.48
N SER A 387 21.83 30.89 15.86
CA SER A 387 23.02 31.75 15.80
C SER A 387 22.90 32.96 16.73
N ASP A 388 22.52 32.75 17.99
CA ASP A 388 22.70 33.73 19.06
C ASP A 388 23.43 33.04 20.21
N GLY A 389 24.74 33.31 20.32
CA GLY A 389 25.52 32.92 21.49
C GLY A 389 26.70 32.00 21.17
N ASN A 390 27.86 32.64 21.00
CA ASN A 390 29.14 32.11 21.46
C ASN A 390 29.81 31.04 20.59
N THR A 391 30.53 31.46 19.55
CA THR A 391 31.76 30.76 19.14
C THR A 391 32.72 31.69 18.38
N ARG A 392 33.45 32.50 19.15
CA ARG A 392 34.84 32.82 18.79
C ARG A 392 35.65 31.56 19.11
N ASN A 393 36.54 31.16 18.19
CA ASN A 393 37.48 30.05 18.27
C ASN A 393 36.95 28.70 17.77
N LYS A 394 37.15 28.44 16.47
CA LYS A 394 37.97 27.32 15.97
C LYS A 394 38.21 27.52 14.48
N ALA A 395 39.39 28.04 14.16
CA ALA A 395 40.00 27.92 12.84
C ALA A 395 40.40 26.44 12.66
N GLY A 396 39.49 25.69 12.08
CA GLY A 396 39.64 24.29 11.73
C GLY A 396 38.48 23.97 10.80
N GLN A 397 38.62 24.34 9.53
CA GLN A 397 37.68 23.99 8.47
C GLN A 397 37.76 22.47 8.22
N ALA A 398 37.24 21.68 9.16
CA ALA A 398 36.59 20.44 8.79
C ALA A 398 35.35 20.87 8.00
N ARG A 399 35.29 20.47 6.73
CA ARG A 399 34.14 20.67 5.84
C ARG A 399 32.92 20.15 6.61
N LYS A 400 32.08 21.05 7.13
CA LYS A 400 30.85 20.70 7.84
C LYS A 400 30.07 19.82 6.85
N GLU A 401 29.99 18.52 7.11
CA GLU A 401 29.18 17.62 6.27
C GLU A 401 27.78 18.24 6.24
N LEU A 402 27.30 18.54 5.04
CA LEU A 402 25.99 19.12 4.85
C LEU A 402 24.97 18.14 5.43
N GLU A 403 24.29 18.52 6.51
CA GLU A 403 23.19 17.73 7.03
C GLU A 403 22.07 17.73 5.98
N LEU A 404 21.78 16.55 5.45
CA LEU A 404 20.71 16.34 4.50
C LEU A 404 19.46 15.84 5.22
N GLU A 405 18.29 16.29 4.78
CA GLU A 405 17.00 15.79 5.22
C GLU A 405 16.20 15.26 4.02
N PHE A 406 15.33 14.29 4.28
CA PHE A 406 14.38 13.80 3.28
C PHE A 406 13.26 14.83 3.07
N SER A 407 12.91 15.11 1.81
CA SER A 407 11.80 16.01 1.51
C SER A 407 11.07 15.68 0.21
N LEU A 408 9.75 15.60 0.31
CA LEU A 408 8.79 15.53 -0.81
C LEU A 408 8.18 16.89 -1.15
N ASN A 409 8.59 17.96 -0.47
CA ASN A 409 8.01 19.29 -0.67
C ASN A 409 8.13 19.73 -2.14
N GLY A 410 7.04 20.29 -2.67
CA GLY A 410 6.94 20.73 -4.06
C GLY A 410 6.59 19.64 -5.08
N LEU A 411 6.68 18.34 -4.71
CA LEU A 411 6.48 17.23 -5.66
C LEU A 411 5.02 16.73 -5.75
N ALA A 412 4.06 17.51 -5.25
CA ALA A 412 2.64 17.21 -5.41
C ALA A 412 2.29 17.13 -6.91
N GLY A 413 1.64 16.05 -7.33
CA GLY A 413 1.35 15.81 -8.75
C GLY A 413 2.51 15.24 -9.57
N CYS A 414 3.72 15.09 -8.99
CA CYS A 414 4.87 14.43 -9.63
C CYS A 414 5.21 13.10 -8.98
N TRP A 415 5.24 13.05 -7.64
CA TRP A 415 5.49 11.84 -6.86
C TRP A 415 4.18 11.29 -6.31
N LEU A 416 3.64 10.23 -6.93
CA LEU A 416 2.28 9.73 -6.71
C LEU A 416 2.20 8.21 -6.48
N PRO A 417 3.08 7.60 -5.67
CA PRO A 417 3.12 6.13 -5.57
C PRO A 417 1.92 5.53 -4.83
N TYR A 418 1.26 6.31 -3.96
CA TYR A 418 0.04 5.87 -3.25
C TYR A 418 -1.23 6.52 -3.80
N GLY A 419 -1.12 7.29 -4.89
CA GLY A 419 -2.10 8.32 -5.21
C GLY A 419 -2.06 9.47 -4.22
N ASP A 420 -3.12 10.27 -4.20
CA ASP A 420 -3.32 11.38 -3.25
C ASP A 420 -4.82 11.73 -3.19
N GLY A 421 -5.24 12.36 -2.09
CA GLY A 421 -6.62 12.72 -1.80
C GLY A 421 -7.58 11.52 -1.66
N GLN A 422 -8.78 11.81 -1.15
CA GLN A 422 -9.88 10.84 -1.14
C GLN A 422 -10.44 10.57 -2.54
#